data_AF-A0A8J6YP61-F1
#
_entry.id   AF-A0A8J6YP61-F1
#
_cell.length_a   1.000
_cell.length_b   1.000
_cell.length_c   1.000
_cell.angle_alpha   90.00
_cell.angle_beta   90.00
_cell.angle_gamma   90.00
#
_symmetry.space_group_name_H-M   'P 1'
#
loop_
_entity.id
_entity.type
_entity.pdbx_description
1 polymer ?
#
loop_
_entity_poly.entity_id
_entity_poly.type
_entity_poly.pdbx_seq_one_letter_code
_entity_poly.pdbx_strand_id
1 'polypeptide(L)'
;MNDDLPDDDDLPRTSPTVNLEGLAADQLRSFIERIERLEEDKANIATDIKEVYSEAKSSGFDVKIMRKIVSLRKKDRHELAEEEELLDLYRAAVGV
;
A
#
# COMPACT_ATOMS: atom_id res chain seq x y z
N MET A 1 24.62 10.78 50.48
CA MET A 1 24.45 9.33 50.24
C MET A 1 23.79 9.21 48.90
N ASN A 2 24.45 8.46 48.02
CA ASN A 2 24.15 8.34 46.60
C ASN A 2 22.71 7.88 46.34
N ASP A 3 22.24 8.28 45.16
CA ASP A 3 21.06 7.82 44.45
C ASP A 3 20.78 6.32 44.63
N ASP A 4 19.49 6.01 44.67
CA ASP A 4 18.97 4.88 43.91
C ASP A 4 17.52 5.23 43.55
N LEU A 5 17.38 6.19 42.61
CA LEU A 5 16.24 6.12 41.70
C LEU A 5 16.32 4.72 41.05
N PRO A 6 15.21 3.98 40.91
CA PRO A 6 15.25 2.75 40.16
C PRO A 6 15.84 3.07 38.78
N ASP A 7 16.91 2.37 38.42
CA ASP A 7 17.48 2.45 37.08
C ASP A 7 16.34 2.28 36.06
N ASP A 8 16.31 3.09 34.99
CA ASP A 8 15.39 2.99 33.86
C ASP A 8 15.43 1.60 33.14
N ASP A 9 16.22 0.66 33.66
CA ASP A 9 16.46 -0.70 33.19
C ASP A 9 15.49 -1.75 33.79
N ASP A 10 14.62 -1.39 34.76
CA ASP A 10 13.60 -2.31 35.32
C ASP A 10 12.28 -2.35 34.51
N LEU A 11 12.34 -1.98 33.23
CA LEU A 11 11.26 -2.27 32.29
C LEU A 11 11.47 -3.70 31.76
N PRO A 12 10.54 -4.65 31.97
CA PRO A 12 10.58 -5.90 31.24
C PRO A 12 10.35 -5.59 29.75
N ARG A 13 11.42 -5.41 28.99
CA ARG A 13 11.39 -5.51 27.53
C ARG A 13 11.34 -6.97 27.13
N THR A 14 10.33 -7.69 27.60
CA THR A 14 9.95 -8.94 26.97
C THR A 14 9.16 -8.59 25.72
N SER A 15 9.87 -8.16 24.67
CA SER A 15 9.39 -8.47 23.32
C SER A 15 9.11 -9.98 23.33
N PRO A 16 7.91 -10.45 22.96
CA PRO A 16 7.60 -11.87 23.02
C PRO A 16 8.64 -12.60 22.17
N THR A 17 9.58 -13.29 22.82
CA THR A 17 10.47 -14.23 22.16
C THR A 17 9.56 -15.35 21.68
N VAL A 18 9.18 -15.29 20.41
CA VAL A 18 8.34 -16.31 19.80
C VAL A 18 9.13 -17.61 19.93
N ASN A 19 8.68 -18.52 20.80
CA ASN A 19 9.28 -19.83 20.93
C ASN A 19 8.98 -20.60 19.64
N LEU A 20 9.93 -20.56 18.70
CA LEU A 20 9.88 -21.28 17.43
C LEU A 20 10.13 -22.78 17.64
N GLU A 21 9.24 -23.44 18.37
CA GLU A 21 9.14 -24.89 18.34
C GLU A 21 8.91 -25.33 16.88
N GLY A 22 9.53 -26.42 16.42
CA GLY A 22 9.72 -26.72 14.98
C GLY A 22 8.49 -26.55 14.07
N LEU A 23 7.28 -26.83 14.56
CA LEU A 23 6.04 -26.61 13.81
C LEU A 23 5.77 -25.12 13.50
N ALA A 24 6.08 -24.21 14.43
CA ALA A 24 5.97 -22.77 14.23
C ALA A 24 7.06 -22.25 13.25
N ALA A 25 8.23 -22.88 13.23
CA ALA A 25 9.29 -22.54 12.27
C ALA A 25 8.93 -22.97 10.83
N ASP A 26 8.32 -24.14 10.66
CA ASP A 26 7.87 -24.62 9.35
C ASP A 26 6.70 -23.78 8.81
N GLN A 27 5.78 -23.38 9.68
CA GLN A 27 4.69 -22.48 9.31
C GLN A 27 5.19 -21.10 8.90
N LEU A 28 6.14 -20.54 9.66
CA LEU A 28 6.78 -19.26 9.32
C LEU A 28 7.49 -19.34 7.96
N ARG A 29 8.26 -20.40 7.71
CA ARG A 29 8.94 -20.63 6.43
C ARG A 29 7.94 -20.70 5.28
N SER A 30 6.83 -21.42 5.47
CA SER A 30 5.76 -21.49 4.45
C SER A 30 5.14 -20.12 4.14
N PHE A 31 4.92 -19.27 5.15
CA PHE A 31 4.44 -17.91 4.90
C PHE A 31 5.46 -17.06 4.15
N ILE A 32 6.74 -17.13 4.52
CA ILE A 32 7.82 -16.38 3.86
C ILE A 32 7.92 -16.79 2.39
N GLU A 33 8.02 -18.08 2.08
CA GLU A 33 8.12 -18.57 0.70
C GLU A 33 6.92 -18.16 -0.16
N ARG A 34 5.71 -18.14 0.44
CA ARG A 34 4.51 -17.67 -0.27
C ARG A 34 4.58 -16.17 -0.55
N ILE A 35 5.04 -15.36 0.41
CA ILE A 35 5.19 -13.91 0.24
C ILE A 35 6.25 -13.60 -0.81
N GLU A 36 7.39 -14.30 -0.80
CA GLU A 36 8.46 -14.10 -1.79
C GLU A 36 7.96 -14.35 -3.21
N ARG A 37 7.23 -15.45 -3.43
CA ARG A 37 6.58 -15.71 -4.73
C ARG A 37 5.60 -14.60 -5.13
N LEU A 38 4.78 -14.12 -4.19
CA LEU A 38 3.83 -13.04 -4.47
C LEU A 38 4.52 -11.70 -4.76
N GLU A 39 5.65 -11.40 -4.12
CA GLU A 39 6.44 -10.20 -4.42
C GLU A 39 7.13 -10.30 -5.78
N GLU A 40 7.60 -11.49 -6.18
CA GLU A 40 8.10 -11.74 -7.53
C GLU A 40 7.00 -11.52 -8.59
N ASP A 41 5.83 -12.13 -8.40
CA ASP A 41 4.68 -11.96 -9.30
C ASP A 41 4.28 -10.48 -9.41
N LYS A 42 4.24 -9.76 -8.27
CA LYS A 42 3.96 -8.32 -8.23
C LYS A 42 5.00 -7.50 -8.98
N ALA A 43 6.28 -7.86 -8.90
CA ALA A 43 7.35 -7.19 -9.64
C ALA A 43 7.22 -7.43 -11.16
N ASN A 44 6.88 -8.65 -11.56
CA ASN A 44 6.63 -8.99 -12.96
C ASN A 44 5.44 -8.20 -13.51
N ILE A 45 4.30 -8.20 -12.80
CA ILE A 45 3.11 -7.42 -13.18
C ILE A 45 3.42 -5.92 -13.24
N ALA A 46 4.22 -5.38 -12.31
CA ALA A 46 4.63 -3.99 -12.32
C ALA A 46 5.48 -3.65 -13.56
N THR A 47 6.30 -4.59 -14.01
CA THR A 47 7.10 -4.47 -15.24
C THR A 47 6.19 -4.45 -16.46
N ASP A 48 5.25 -5.40 -16.58
CA ASP A 48 4.29 -5.44 -17.68
C ASP A 48 3.47 -4.13 -17.78
N ILE A 49 2.99 -3.61 -16.64
CA ILE A 49 2.28 -2.32 -16.61
C ILE A 49 3.15 -1.18 -17.14
N LYS A 50 4.45 -1.18 -16.81
CA LYS A 50 5.40 -0.16 -17.27
C LYS A 50 5.62 -0.27 -18.79
N GLU A 51 5.69 -1.49 -19.33
CA GLU A 51 5.81 -1.73 -20.76
C GLU A 51 4.59 -1.19 -21.51
N VAL A 52 3.37 -1.50 -21.06
CA VAL A 52 2.12 -0.95 -21.66
C VAL A 52 2.12 0.58 -21.67
N TYR A 53 2.52 1.23 -20.58
CA TYR A 53 2.63 2.70 -20.57
C TYR A 53 3.71 3.22 -21.52
N SER A 54 4.79 2.46 -21.71
CA SER A 54 5.89 2.83 -22.61
C SER A 54 5.47 2.68 -24.09
N GLU A 55 4.74 1.63 -24.41
CA GLU A 55 4.09 1.44 -25.71
C GLU A 55 3.11 2.57 -26.00
N ALA A 56 2.19 2.86 -25.06
CA ALA A 56 1.23 3.95 -25.21
C ALA A 56 1.91 5.31 -25.47
N LYS A 57 3.01 5.58 -24.76
CA LYS A 57 3.82 6.79 -25.00
C LYS A 57 4.38 6.82 -26.43
N SER A 58 4.89 5.68 -26.91
CA SER A 58 5.46 5.54 -28.25
C SER A 58 4.39 5.67 -29.35
N SER A 59 3.15 5.27 -29.05
CA SER A 59 1.98 5.49 -29.91
C SER A 59 1.40 6.91 -29.85
N GLY A 60 1.95 7.80 -29.02
CA GLY A 60 1.55 9.21 -28.94
C GLY A 60 0.49 9.54 -27.88
N PHE A 61 0.16 8.63 -26.97
CA PHE A 61 -0.77 8.89 -25.87
C PHE A 61 -0.11 9.60 -24.67
N ASP A 62 -0.87 10.46 -23.99
CA ASP A 62 -0.44 11.06 -22.73
C ASP A 62 -0.60 10.07 -21.56
N VAL A 63 0.53 9.46 -21.18
CA VAL A 63 0.63 8.51 -20.06
C VAL A 63 0.17 9.10 -18.73
N LYS A 64 0.36 10.40 -18.49
CA LYS A 64 -0.04 11.06 -17.23
C LYS A 64 -1.57 11.09 -17.12
N ILE A 65 -2.25 11.42 -18.22
CA ILE A 65 -3.71 11.40 -18.27
C ILE A 65 -4.24 9.97 -18.15
N MET A 66 -3.61 8.99 -18.81
CA MET A 66 -3.99 7.58 -18.67
C MET A 66 -3.88 7.09 -17.23
N ARG A 67 -2.79 7.40 -16.51
CA ARG A 67 -2.64 7.06 -15.08
C ARG A 67 -3.74 7.68 -14.23
N LYS A 68 -4.11 8.93 -14.51
CA LYS A 68 -5.23 9.60 -13.81
C LYS A 68 -6.54 8.86 -14.04
N ILE A 69 -6.85 8.46 -15.28
CA ILE A 69 -8.04 7.68 -15.61
C ILE A 69 -8.03 6.34 -14.88
N VAL A 70 -6.91 5.60 -14.89
CA VAL A 70 -6.82 4.31 -14.17
C VAL A 70 -7.03 4.52 -12.66
N SER A 71 -6.46 5.56 -12.08
CA SER A 71 -6.67 5.88 -10.66
C SER A 71 -8.12 6.26 -10.34
N LEU A 72 -8.77 7.04 -11.20
CA LEU A 72 -10.19 7.38 -11.05
C LEU A 72 -11.04 6.11 -11.14
N ARG A 73 -10.76 5.23 -12.10
CA ARG A 73 -11.48 3.96 -12.27
C ARG A 73 -11.29 2.96 -11.11
N LYS A 74 -10.27 3.15 -10.27
CA LYS A 74 -10.04 2.37 -9.06
C LYS A 74 -10.83 2.90 -7.86
N LYS A 75 -11.20 4.19 -7.83
CA LYS A 75 -12.09 4.73 -6.80
C LYS A 75 -13.47 4.09 -6.93
N ASP A 76 -14.16 3.90 -5.82
CA ASP A 76 -15.52 3.36 -5.83
C ASP A 76 -16.43 4.28 -6.68
N ARG A 77 -17.28 3.69 -7.53
CA ARG A 77 -18.19 4.46 -8.37
C ARG A 77 -19.20 5.27 -7.54
N HIS A 78 -19.52 4.81 -6.34
CA HIS A 78 -20.38 5.48 -5.39
C HIS A 78 -19.68 6.69 -4.77
N GLU A 79 -18.41 6.53 -4.33
CA GLU A 79 -17.60 7.63 -3.81
C GLU A 79 -17.38 8.72 -4.86
N LEU A 80 -17.16 8.34 -6.13
CA LEU A 80 -17.04 9.30 -7.23
C LEU A 80 -18.35 10.07 -7.47
N ALA A 81 -19.50 9.39 -7.44
CA ALA A 81 -20.80 10.03 -7.65
C ALA A 81 -21.13 11.02 -6.52
N GLU A 82 -20.85 10.63 -5.26
CA GLU A 82 -21.02 11.51 -4.10
C GLU A 82 -20.08 12.72 -4.16
N GLU A 83 -18.80 12.51 -4.51
CA GLU A 83 -17.81 13.59 -4.67
C GLU A 83 -18.23 14.57 -5.78
N GLU A 84 -18.77 14.06 -6.90
CA GLU A 84 -19.22 14.85 -8.05
C GLU A 84 -20.50 15.66 -7.75
N GLU A 85 -21.49 15.06 -7.07
CA GLU A 85 -22.70 15.76 -6.61
C GLU A 85 -22.38 16.87 -5.61
N LEU A 86 -21.45 16.61 -4.68
CA LEU A 86 -20.96 17.62 -3.75
C LEU A 86 -20.22 18.74 -4.49
N LEU A 87 -19.38 18.41 -5.47
CA LEU A 87 -18.65 19.39 -6.26
C LEU A 87 -19.58 20.33 -7.02
N ASP A 88 -20.63 19.78 -7.63
CA ASP A 88 -21.62 20.54 -8.38
C ASP A 88 -22.45 21.46 -7.48
N LEU A 89 -22.80 21.03 -6.27
CA LEU A 89 -23.43 21.90 -5.27
C LEU A 89 -22.55 23.10 -4.92
N TYR A 90 -21.25 22.86 -4.68
CA TYR A 90 -20.32 23.94 -4.34
C TYR A 90 -20.09 24.89 -5.52
N ARG A 91 -19.95 24.35 -6.74
CA ARG A 91 -19.87 25.12 -7.98
C ARG A 91 -21.08 26.02 -8.20
N ALA A 92 -22.28 25.49 -8.01
CA ALA A 92 -23.52 26.26 -8.07
C ALA A 92 -23.54 27.38 -7.03
N ALA A 93 -23.04 27.11 -5.81
CA ALA A 93 -22.96 28.13 -4.75
C ALA A 93 -21.94 29.24 -5.04
N VAL A 94 -20.83 28.94 -5.74
CA VAL A 94 -19.81 29.94 -6.11
C VAL A 94 -19.97 30.52 -7.52
N GLY A 95 -20.96 30.03 -8.29
CA GLY A 95 -21.29 30.52 -9.63
C GLY A 95 -20.27 30.13 -10.71
N VAL A 96 -19.66 28.94 -10.60
CA VAL A 96 -18.62 28.43 -11.53
C VAL A 96 -19.12 27.19 -12.25
#